data_AF-A0A8T1G151-F1
#
_entry.id   AF-A0A8T1G151-F1
#
_cell.length_a   1.000
_cell.length_b   1.000
_cell.length_c   1.000
_cell.angle_alpha   90.00
_cell.angle_beta   90.00
_cell.angle_gamma   90.00
#
_symmetry.space_group_name_H-M   'P 1'
#
loop_
_entity.id
_entity.type
_entity.pdbx_description
1 polymer ?
#
loop_
_entity_poly.entity_id
_entity_poly.type
_entity_poly.pdbx_seq_one_letter_code
_entity_poly.pdbx_strand_id
1 'polypeptide(L)'
;MRSLLFPAAAAALLAAPIVASDAPIVTVKNGSYHDVYQSTYDQDLLLGMPYAQPPVNRLRFQNPVPLNTTWTDSPQLNCSWPPQ
;
A
#
# COMPACT_ATOMS: atom_id res chain seq x y z
N MET A 1 -50.91 19.48 -38.85
CA MET A 1 -50.84 19.36 -37.39
C MET A 1 -51.02 17.90 -37.02
N ARG A 2 -49.94 17.21 -36.62
CA ARG A 2 -49.95 16.00 -35.75
C ARG A 2 -48.52 15.45 -35.67
N SER A 3 -47.82 15.94 -34.65
CA SER A 3 -46.55 15.41 -34.18
C SER A 3 -46.75 13.98 -33.67
N LEU A 4 -45.84 13.07 -34.01
CA LEU A 4 -45.64 11.84 -33.26
C LEU A 4 -44.18 11.84 -32.78
N LEU A 5 -44.05 12.05 -31.46
CA LEU A 5 -42.82 12.05 -30.71
C LEU A 5 -42.28 10.61 -30.61
N PHE A 6 -41.01 10.43 -30.98
CA PHE A 6 -40.25 9.21 -30.68
C PHE A 6 -39.68 9.31 -29.26
N PRO A 7 -39.92 8.36 -28.34
CA PRO A 7 -39.18 8.33 -27.10
C PRO A 7 -37.85 7.63 -27.37
N ALA A 8 -36.78 8.40 -27.55
CA ALA A 8 -35.43 7.86 -27.45
C ALA A 8 -35.16 7.61 -25.96
N ALA A 9 -35.32 6.36 -25.51
CA ALA A 9 -34.91 5.95 -24.16
C ALA A 9 -33.37 5.96 -24.10
N ALA A 10 -32.80 7.02 -23.55
CA ALA A 10 -31.37 7.10 -23.27
C ALA A 10 -31.04 6.18 -22.08
N ALA A 11 -30.48 5.00 -22.37
CA ALA A 11 -29.89 4.16 -21.35
C ALA A 11 -28.55 4.78 -20.92
N ALA A 12 -28.55 5.53 -19.82
CA ALA A 12 -27.33 6.00 -19.19
C ALA A 12 -26.63 4.81 -18.52
N LEU A 13 -25.56 4.31 -19.14
CA LEU A 13 -24.64 3.36 -18.52
C LEU A 13 -23.96 4.09 -17.35
N LEU A 14 -24.26 3.67 -16.11
CA LEU A 14 -23.53 4.11 -14.92
C LEU A 14 -22.11 3.53 -14.99
N ALA A 15 -21.17 4.28 -15.56
CA ALA A 15 -19.75 4.02 -15.38
C ALA A 15 -19.40 4.40 -13.94
N ALA A 16 -19.35 3.41 -13.04
CA ALA A 16 -18.79 3.62 -11.71
C ALA A 16 -17.30 3.99 -11.86
N PRO A 17 -16.80 5.04 -11.18
CA PRO A 17 -15.38 5.32 -11.17
C PRO A 17 -14.67 4.12 -10.53
N ILE A 18 -13.68 3.57 -11.24
CA ILE A 18 -12.74 2.63 -10.65
C ILE A 18 -11.87 3.48 -9.72
N VAL A 19 -12.25 3.57 -8.45
CA VAL A 19 -11.40 4.23 -7.45
C VAL A 19 -10.23 3.29 -7.22
N ALA A 20 -9.05 3.68 -7.70
CA ALA A 20 -7.81 3.03 -7.25
C ALA A 20 -7.75 3.25 -5.74
N SER A 21 -7.80 2.16 -4.96
CA SER A 21 -7.57 2.24 -3.52
C SER A 21 -6.15 2.73 -3.32
N ASP A 22 -6.00 3.94 -2.79
CA ASP A 22 -4.69 4.49 -2.50
C ASP A 22 -3.98 3.55 -1.51
N ALA A 23 -2.69 3.32 -1.71
CA ALA A 23 -1.91 2.44 -0.85
C ALA A 23 -1.90 3.00 0.58
N PRO A 24 -2.26 2.20 1.62
CA PRO A 24 -2.24 2.69 2.99
C PRO A 24 -0.84 3.18 3.40
N ILE A 25 -0.79 4.30 4.12
CA ILE A 25 0.44 4.91 4.63
C ILE A 25 0.49 4.79 6.14
N VAL A 26 1.55 4.18 6.67
CA VAL A 26 1.77 4.01 8.11
C VAL A 26 3.00 4.78 8.55
N THR A 27 2.86 5.63 9.57
CA THR A 27 3.96 6.44 10.11
C THR A 27 4.55 5.82 11.36
N VAL A 28 5.88 5.62 11.36
CA VAL A 28 6.67 5.11 12.49
C VAL A 28 7.75 6.10 12.91
N LYS A 29 8.53 5.77 13.95
CA LYS A 29 9.57 6.65 14.51
C LYS A 29 10.67 7.04 13.51
N ASN A 30 10.94 6.18 12.53
CA ASN A 30 12.03 6.33 11.57
C ASN A 30 11.57 6.87 10.20
N GLY A 31 10.25 7.08 10.00
CA GLY A 31 9.65 7.58 8.76
C GLY A 31 8.30 6.91 8.48
N SER A 32 7.76 7.09 7.27
CA SER A 32 6.48 6.48 6.84
C SER A 32 6.69 5.34 5.85
N TYR A 33 5.77 4.38 5.77
CA TYR A 33 5.80 3.27 4.83
C TYR A 33 4.53 3.26 3.99
N HIS A 34 4.66 2.95 2.69
CA HIS A 34 3.51 2.59 1.85
C HIS A 34 3.34 1.08 1.83
N ASP A 35 2.08 0.65 1.83
CA ASP A 35 1.70 -0.75 1.94
C ASP A 35 0.63 -1.16 0.90
N VAL A 36 0.29 -2.45 0.82
CA VAL A 36 -0.78 -2.98 -0.04
C VAL A 36 -1.96 -3.43 0.80
N TYR A 37 -3.13 -2.91 0.43
CA TYR A 37 -4.41 -3.39 0.92
C TYR A 37 -4.83 -4.69 0.20
N GLN A 38 -5.18 -5.71 0.98
CA GLN A 38 -5.65 -7.02 0.54
C GLN A 38 -7.17 -7.13 0.74
N SER A 39 -7.92 -6.99 -0.36
CA SER A 39 -9.38 -7.02 -0.35
C SER A 39 -9.99 -8.37 0.03
N THR A 40 -9.29 -9.48 -0.21
CA THR A 40 -9.80 -10.83 0.11
C THR A 40 -10.09 -10.99 1.60
N TYR A 41 -9.28 -10.35 2.44
CA TYR A 41 -9.35 -10.47 3.90
C TYR A 41 -9.58 -9.14 4.60
N ASP A 42 -9.74 -8.04 3.84
CA ASP A 42 -9.91 -6.68 4.34
C ASP A 42 -8.76 -6.28 5.30
N GLN A 43 -7.52 -6.39 4.82
CA GLN A 43 -6.31 -6.21 5.63
C GLN A 43 -5.24 -5.38 4.92
N ASP A 44 -4.51 -4.56 5.67
CA ASP A 44 -3.28 -3.91 5.23
C ASP A 44 -2.08 -4.83 5.54
N LEU A 45 -1.24 -5.11 4.53
CA LEU A 45 -0.16 -6.10 4.58
C LEU A 45 1.26 -5.52 4.68
N LEU A 46 1.64 -4.96 5.82
CA LEU A 46 3.00 -4.42 6.05
C LEU A 46 4.08 -5.50 6.18
N LEU A 47 4.62 -5.97 5.05
CA LEU A 47 5.62 -7.04 5.01
C LEU A 47 7.06 -6.51 4.87
N GLY A 48 8.01 -7.21 5.49
CA GLY A 48 9.44 -6.94 5.35
C GLY A 48 9.97 -5.71 6.10
N MET A 49 9.20 -5.15 7.04
CA MET A 49 9.64 -3.97 7.81
C MET A 49 10.87 -4.28 8.68
N PRO A 50 11.97 -3.52 8.53
CA PRO A 50 13.13 -3.67 9.38
C PRO A 50 12.84 -3.13 10.79
N TYR A 51 13.27 -3.85 11.81
CA TYR A 51 13.15 -3.43 13.22
C TYR A 51 14.52 -3.30 13.92
N ALA A 52 15.58 -3.81 13.30
CA ALA A 52 16.95 -3.80 13.82
C ALA A 52 17.96 -3.79 12.66
N GLN A 53 19.21 -3.45 12.96
CA GLN A 53 20.30 -3.56 12.00
C GLN A 53 20.59 -5.03 11.65
N PRO A 54 20.94 -5.34 10.38
CA PRO A 54 21.30 -6.69 9.97
C PRO A 54 22.45 -7.24 10.83
N PRO A 55 22.35 -8.48 11.38
CA PRO A 55 23.34 -9.05 12.29
C PRO A 55 24.57 -9.61 11.55
N VAL A 56 25.16 -8.80 10.67
CA VAL A 56 26.32 -9.16 9.85
C VAL A 56 27.62 -8.66 10.48
N ASN A 57 28.76 -9.23 10.06
CA ASN A 57 30.08 -8.83 10.52
C ASN A 57 30.22 -8.87 12.05
N ARG A 58 30.57 -7.73 12.66
CA ARG A 58 30.76 -7.57 14.12
C ARG A 58 29.46 -7.66 14.92
N LEU A 59 28.30 -7.54 14.27
CA LEU A 59 27.00 -7.68 14.92
C LEU A 59 26.56 -9.15 15.03
N ARG A 60 27.29 -10.08 14.39
CA ARG A 60 27.00 -11.51 14.55
C ARG A 60 27.26 -11.91 16.01
N PHE A 61 26.31 -12.66 16.58
CA PHE A 61 26.33 -13.11 17.99
C PHE A 61 26.26 -11.97 19.01
N GLN A 62 25.84 -10.77 18.61
CA GLN A 62 25.57 -9.66 19.50
C GLN A 62 24.07 -9.44 19.67
N ASN A 63 23.69 -8.68 20.70
CA ASN A 63 22.32 -8.22 20.85
C ASN A 63 21.88 -7.37 19.64
N PRO A 64 20.59 -7.44 19.23
CA PRO A 64 20.06 -6.60 18.16
C PRO A 64 20.26 -5.12 18.45
N VAL A 65 20.70 -4.37 17.44
CA VAL A 65 20.91 -2.92 17.52
C VAL A 65 19.77 -2.21 16.77
N PRO A 66 19.14 -1.16 17.35
CA PRO A 66 18.11 -0.39 16.67
C PRO A 66 18.59 0.23 15.35
N LEU A 67 17.66 0.49 14.44
CA LEU A 67 17.94 1.20 13.19
C LEU A 67 18.48 2.61 13.48
N ASN A 68 19.55 2.97 12.78
CA ASN A 68 20.17 4.29 12.83
C ASN A 68 19.82 5.16 11.61
N THR A 69 19.00 4.64 10.71
CA THR A 69 18.53 5.34 9.51
C THR A 69 17.11 5.86 9.71
N THR A 70 16.85 7.01 9.12
CA THR A 70 15.51 7.56 8.92
C THR A 70 15.32 7.81 7.45
N TRP A 71 14.10 7.71 6.96
CA TRP A 71 13.77 7.96 5.56
C TRP A 71 12.75 9.09 5.46
N THR A 72 12.98 9.96 4.48
CA THR A 72 12.09 11.10 4.19
C THR A 72 11.02 10.69 3.19
N ASP A 73 11.39 9.88 2.21
CA ASP A 73 10.47 9.26 1.27
C ASP A 73 9.91 7.99 1.90
N SER A 74 8.60 7.77 1.75
CA SER A 74 7.97 6.55 2.21
C SER A 74 8.40 5.39 1.29
N PRO A 75 9.22 4.43 1.74
CA PRO A 75 9.61 3.31 0.91
C PRO A 75 8.37 2.46 0.69
N GLN A 76 8.13 2.09 -0.56
CA GLN A 76 7.09 1.13 -0.88
C GLN A 76 7.56 -0.25 -0.41
N LEU A 77 6.84 -0.81 0.56
CA LEU A 77 6.98 -2.23 0.87
C LEU A 77 6.35 -2.96 -0.31
N ASN A 78 7.15 -3.70 -1.08
CA ASN A 78 6.69 -4.45 -2.26
C ASN A 78 5.83 -5.67 -1.90
N CYS A 79 5.24 -5.69 -0.70
CA CYS A 79 4.54 -6.79 -0.07
C CYS A 79 5.18 -8.16 -0.32
N SER A 80 6.51 -8.20 -0.18
CA SER A 80 7.28 -9.43 -0.21
C SER A 80 8.00 -9.63 1.11
N TRP A 81 8.19 -10.90 1.46
CA TRP A 81 9.05 -11.26 2.59
C TRP A 81 10.50 -10.90 2.27
N PRO A 82 11.31 -10.58 3.29
CA PRO A 82 12.74 -10.43 3.10
C PRO A 82 13.32 -11.69 2.43
N PRO A 83 14.21 -11.54 1.44
CA PRO A 83 14.90 -12.67 0.86
C PRO A 83 15.66 -13.43 1.96
N GLN A 84 15.66 -14.76 1.85
CA GLN A 84 16.37 -15.66 2.76
C GLN A 84 17.88 -15.66 2.52
#